data_AF-A0A3P1T262-F1
#
_entry.id   AF-A0A3P1T262-F1
#
_cell.length_a   1.000
_cell.length_b   1.000
_cell.length_c   1.000
_cell.angle_alpha   90.00
_cell.angle_beta   90.00
_cell.angle_gamma   90.00
#
_symmetry.space_group_name_H-M   'P 1'
#
loop_
_entity.id
_entity.type
_entity.pdbx_description
1 polymer ?
#
loop_
_entity_poly.entity_id
_entity_poly.type
_entity_poly.pdbx_seq_one_letter_code
_entity_poly.pdbx_strand_id
1 'polypeptide(L)'
;MDHSEEVKPKLPEQLAYFIEELARRGIKVTALPSEKSDACDFVADTHIGRIWIMDLGGLWEPRLALPGAAYFANAAEWQACLEGRKHNWKAPTLDESINWLTTTLSKGIPTEISAEKLDQVAGFRFRHGKKLVWLASTGIAVALLTLSFGLFWVASVTKNSIAGMNAVACAIIFVIYLFKWGKLMRSLRE
;
A
#
# COMPACT_ATOMS: atom_id res chain seq x y z
N MET A 1 17.12 -28.94 -10.27
CA MET A 1 17.77 -27.71 -9.78
C MET A 1 17.29 -26.61 -10.70
N ASP A 2 16.22 -25.94 -10.29
CA ASP A 2 15.64 -24.84 -11.06
C ASP A 2 15.98 -23.56 -10.27
N HIS A 3 16.88 -22.76 -10.82
CA HIS A 3 17.28 -21.49 -10.24
C HIS A 3 16.12 -20.51 -10.44
N SER A 4 15.22 -20.45 -9.46
CA SER A 4 14.39 -19.27 -9.28
C SER A 4 15.33 -18.11 -8.94
N GLU A 5 15.77 -17.38 -9.97
CA GLU A 5 16.28 -16.02 -9.79
C GLU A 5 15.16 -15.23 -9.13
N GLU A 6 15.28 -15.07 -7.81
CA GLU A 6 14.46 -14.19 -7.03
C GLU A 6 14.74 -12.77 -7.53
N VAL A 7 13.88 -12.29 -8.44
CA VAL A 7 13.95 -10.94 -8.99
C VAL A 7 13.77 -9.98 -7.82
N LYS A 8 14.88 -9.54 -7.24
CA LYS A 8 14.89 -8.52 -6.20
C LYS A 8 14.11 -7.31 -6.71
N PRO A 9 13.15 -6.76 -5.94
CA PRO A 9 12.38 -5.61 -6.39
C PRO A 9 13.33 -4.45 -6.64
N LYS A 10 13.53 -4.11 -7.91
CA LYS A 10 14.33 -2.97 -8.33
C LYS A 10 13.65 -1.70 -7.87
N LEU A 11 14.41 -0.80 -7.26
CA LEU A 11 13.93 0.53 -6.88
C LEU A 11 13.33 1.23 -8.11
N PRO A 12 12.07 1.72 -8.06
CA PRO A 12 11.46 2.44 -9.16
C PRO A 12 12.27 3.68 -9.55
N GLU A 13 12.38 3.96 -10.84
CA GLU A 13 13.17 5.09 -11.35
C GLU A 13 12.71 6.44 -10.78
N GLN A 14 11.39 6.61 -10.65
CA GLN A 14 10.77 7.80 -10.05
C GLN A 14 11.23 8.02 -8.60
N LEU A 15 11.37 6.93 -7.85
CA LEU A 15 11.80 6.97 -6.45
C LEU A 15 13.29 7.21 -6.34
N ALA A 16 14.10 6.61 -7.22
CA ALA A 16 15.52 6.89 -7.31
C ALA A 16 15.77 8.37 -7.59
N TYR A 17 15.05 8.95 -8.57
CA TYR A 17 15.13 10.37 -8.88
C TYR A 17 14.71 11.25 -7.69
N PHE A 18 13.65 10.88 -6.98
CA PHE A 18 13.22 11.60 -5.78
C PHE A 18 14.27 11.57 -4.66
N ILE A 19 14.90 10.42 -4.42
CA ILE A 19 15.98 10.28 -3.42
C ILE A 19 17.19 11.13 -3.81
N GLU A 20 17.59 11.13 -5.09
CA GLU A 20 18.64 12.01 -5.59
C GLU A 20 18.29 13.48 -5.39
N GLU A 21 17.04 13.86 -5.65
CA GLU A 21 16.56 15.23 -5.49
C GLU A 21 16.60 15.67 -4.01
N LEU A 22 16.25 14.80 -3.07
CA LEU A 22 16.45 15.05 -1.63
C LEU A 22 17.93 15.30 -1.32
N ALA A 23 18.83 14.46 -1.84
CA ALA A 23 20.26 14.61 -1.64
C ALA A 23 20.80 15.94 -2.23
N ARG A 24 20.33 16.35 -3.42
CA ARG A 24 20.67 17.65 -4.03
C ARG A 24 20.22 18.84 -3.17
N ARG A 25 19.11 18.70 -2.44
CA ARG A 25 18.63 19.69 -1.46
C ARG A 25 19.39 19.66 -0.14
N GLY A 26 20.44 18.85 -0.03
CA GLY A 26 21.23 18.68 1.20
C GLY A 26 20.54 17.83 2.26
N ILE A 27 19.44 17.15 1.92
CA ILE A 27 18.71 16.27 2.84
C ILE A 27 19.40 14.91 2.80
N LYS A 28 19.94 14.48 3.95
CA LYS A 28 20.58 13.17 4.08
C LYS A 28 19.55 12.06 4.09
N VAL A 29 19.63 11.16 3.10
CA VAL A 29 18.83 9.94 3.04
C VAL A 29 19.65 8.78 3.59
N THR A 30 19.10 8.03 4.54
CA THR A 30 19.73 6.86 5.16
C THR A 30 18.96 5.62 4.74
N ALA A 31 19.65 4.65 4.16
CA ALA A 31 19.10 3.33 3.90
C ALA A 31 19.10 2.50 5.19
N LEU A 32 17.97 1.90 5.51
CA LEU A 32 17.80 0.97 6.63
C LEU A 32 17.40 -0.40 6.07
N PRO A 33 17.91 -1.50 6.63
CA PRO A 33 17.41 -2.82 6.26
C PRO A 33 15.90 -2.86 6.53
N SER A 34 15.11 -3.29 5.54
CA SER A 34 13.68 -3.50 5.76
C SER A 34 13.48 -4.79 6.54
N GLU A 35 12.59 -4.77 7.53
CA GLU A 35 12.18 -6.00 8.23
C GLU A 35 11.28 -6.89 7.34
N LYS A 36 10.73 -6.33 6.26
CA LYS A 36 9.64 -6.93 5.48
C LYS A 36 10.04 -7.42 4.09
N SER A 37 11.23 -7.04 3.62
CA SER A 37 11.73 -7.43 2.31
C SER A 37 13.25 -7.42 2.28
N ASP A 38 13.82 -8.03 1.24
CA ASP A 38 15.25 -7.96 0.95
C ASP A 38 15.70 -6.57 0.45
N ALA A 39 14.76 -5.63 0.29
CA ALA A 39 15.06 -4.26 -0.06
C ALA A 39 15.38 -3.44 1.20
N CYS A 40 15.93 -2.24 0.98
CA CYS A 40 16.16 -1.28 2.06
C CYS A 40 15.01 -0.27 2.11
N ASP A 41 14.53 0.03 3.30
CA ASP A 41 13.74 1.23 3.54
C ASP A 41 14.67 2.45 3.49
N PHE A 42 14.12 3.64 3.20
CA PHE A 42 14.87 4.88 3.23
C PHE A 42 14.23 5.88 4.18
N VAL A 43 15.06 6.53 5.00
CA VAL A 43 14.61 7.56 5.96
C VAL A 43 15.37 8.85 5.71
N ALA A 44 14.66 9.97 5.76
CA ALA A 44 15.24 11.29 5.62
C ALA A 44 14.62 12.25 6.63
N ASP A 45 15.48 12.91 7.43
CA ASP A 45 15.05 13.97 8.34
C ASP A 45 15.04 15.31 7.60
N THR A 46 13.92 16.03 7.69
CA THR A 46 13.70 17.30 7.00
C THR A 46 13.21 18.36 7.98
N HIS A 47 13.18 19.62 7.54
CA HIS A 47 12.67 20.72 8.37
C HIS A 47 11.17 20.60 8.72
N ILE A 48 10.40 19.84 7.94
CA ILE A 48 8.96 19.58 8.17
C ILE A 48 8.71 18.23 8.87
N GLY A 49 9.74 17.54 9.32
CA GLY A 49 9.64 16.24 9.98
C GLY A 49 10.39 15.12 9.25
N ARG A 50 10.03 13.88 9.56
CA ARG A 50 10.74 12.68 9.09
C ARG A 50 10.00 12.02 7.95
N ILE A 51 10.67 11.82 6.83
CA ILE A 51 10.18 11.03 5.71
C ILE A 51 10.63 9.58 5.90
N TRP A 52 9.72 8.63 5.68
CA TRP A 52 10.02 7.20 5.61
C TRP A 52 9.45 6.64 4.32
N ILE A 53 10.32 6.11 3.49
CA ILE A 53 10.03 5.44 2.23
C ILE A 53 10.21 3.95 2.51
N MET A 54 9.10 3.22 2.61
CA MET A 54 9.13 1.79 2.93
C MET A 54 8.89 0.93 1.71
N ASP A 55 9.55 -0.22 1.67
CA ASP A 55 9.20 -1.29 0.74
C ASP A 55 8.20 -2.26 1.39
N LEU A 56 7.09 -2.50 0.71
CA LEU A 56 6.06 -3.45 1.08
C LEU A 56 6.01 -4.60 0.07
N GLY A 57 7.16 -5.25 -0.14
CA GLY A 57 7.28 -6.41 -1.04
C GLY A 57 7.21 -6.04 -2.51
N GLY A 58 7.95 -5.00 -2.92
CA GLY A 58 7.97 -4.42 -4.27
C GLY A 58 7.01 -3.23 -4.45
N LEU A 59 6.22 -2.91 -3.43
CA LEU A 59 5.36 -1.72 -3.39
C LEU A 59 6.00 -0.66 -2.50
N TRP A 60 6.41 0.44 -3.12
CA TRP A 60 7.08 1.53 -2.42
C TRP A 60 6.08 2.58 -1.94
N GLU A 61 6.12 2.90 -0.64
CA GLU A 61 5.23 3.87 -0.03
C GLU A 61 6.01 4.97 0.71
N PRO A 62 6.04 6.20 0.17
CA PRO A 62 6.53 7.36 0.88
C PRO A 62 5.53 7.84 1.94
N ARG A 63 6.03 8.15 3.14
CA ARG A 63 5.24 8.68 4.27
C ARG A 63 6.00 9.78 4.99
N LEU A 64 5.27 10.66 5.67
CA LEU A 64 5.80 11.78 6.45
C LEU A 64 5.23 11.73 7.87
N ALA A 65 6.11 11.83 8.86
CA ALA A 65 5.74 12.13 10.24
C ALA A 65 6.15 13.58 10.55
N LEU A 66 5.17 14.40 10.95
CA LEU A 66 5.44 15.77 11.41
C LEU A 66 6.22 15.77 12.73
N PRO A 67 6.93 16.86 13.09
CA PRO A 67 7.54 16.99 14.40
C PRO A 67 6.48 16.81 15.50
N GLY A 68 6.72 15.86 16.40
CA GLY A 68 5.79 15.52 17.49
C GLY A 68 4.63 14.58 17.10
N ALA A 69 4.52 14.15 15.83
CA ALA A 69 3.56 13.12 15.44
C ALA A 69 4.03 11.74 15.89
N ALA A 70 3.09 10.92 16.37
CA ALA A 70 3.32 9.53 16.74
C ALA A 70 3.33 8.59 15.53
N TYR A 71 2.63 8.96 14.45
CA TYR A 71 2.47 8.11 13.27
C TYR A 71 2.98 8.78 11.98
N PHE A 72 3.50 7.96 11.09
CA PHE A 72 3.78 8.35 9.71
C PHE A 72 2.50 8.34 8.89
N ALA A 73 2.19 9.46 8.25
CA ALA A 73 1.04 9.60 7.36
C ALA A 73 1.44 9.53 5.88
N ASN A 74 0.56 8.99 5.04
CA ASN A 74 0.72 9.00 3.57
C ASN A 74 -0.08 10.15 2.92
N ALA A 75 0.06 10.31 1.60
CA ALA A 75 -0.61 11.38 0.84
C ALA A 75 -2.14 11.34 0.98
N ALA A 76 -2.75 10.16 1.05
CA ALA A 76 -4.20 10.02 1.16
C ALA A 76 -4.72 10.45 2.55
N GLU A 77 -3.97 10.14 3.62
CA GLU A 77 -4.26 10.56 5.00
C GLU A 77 -4.06 12.07 5.17
N TRP A 78 -3.03 12.63 4.54
CA TRP A 78 -2.81 14.07 4.48
C TRP A 78 -3.98 14.79 3.80
N GLN A 79 -4.42 14.27 2.65
CA GLN A 79 -5.58 14.81 1.93
C GLN A 79 -6.86 14.67 2.75
N ALA A 80 -7.07 13.55 3.45
CA ALA A 80 -8.22 13.39 4.35
C ALA A 80 -8.21 14.45 5.46
N CYS A 81 -7.04 14.75 6.02
CA CYS A 81 -6.89 15.79 7.03
C CYS A 81 -7.27 17.18 6.49
N LEU A 82 -6.88 17.51 5.25
CA LEU A 82 -7.26 18.78 4.59
C LEU A 82 -8.76 18.86 4.30
N GLU A 83 -9.38 17.75 3.91
CA GLU A 83 -10.81 17.68 3.60
C GLU A 83 -11.70 17.53 4.85
N GLY A 84 -11.11 17.49 6.06
CA GLY A 84 -11.85 17.24 7.31
C GLY A 84 -12.48 15.85 7.38
N ARG A 85 -11.95 14.88 6.60
CA ARG A 85 -12.44 13.49 6.56
C ARG A 85 -11.70 12.64 7.58
N LYS A 86 -12.40 11.64 8.14
CA LYS A 86 -11.82 10.69 9.10
C LYS A 86 -10.82 9.71 8.46
N HIS A 87 -10.95 9.45 7.17
CA HIS A 87 -10.10 8.53 6.41
C HIS A 87 -10.20 8.82 4.90
N ASN A 88 -9.23 8.34 4.14
CA ASN A 88 -9.33 8.19 2.69
C ASN A 88 -9.04 6.72 2.33
N TRP A 89 -9.96 6.10 1.60
CA TRP A 89 -9.87 4.68 1.22
C TRP A 89 -9.02 4.45 -0.02
N LYS A 90 -8.75 5.48 -0.81
CA LYS A 90 -7.92 5.38 -1.99
C LYS A 90 -6.45 5.38 -1.56
N ALA A 91 -5.77 4.25 -1.78
CA ALA A 91 -4.32 4.22 -1.67
C ALA A 91 -3.71 5.16 -2.72
N PRO A 92 -2.79 6.04 -2.33
CA PRO A 92 -2.15 6.93 -3.29
C PRO A 92 -1.20 6.14 -4.18
N THR A 93 -1.03 6.57 -5.44
CA THR A 93 0.04 6.03 -6.27
C THR A 93 1.41 6.51 -5.78
N LEU A 94 2.48 5.87 -6.25
CA LEU A 94 3.85 6.32 -5.96
C LEU A 94 4.07 7.76 -6.45
N ASP A 95 3.63 8.08 -7.67
CA ASP A 95 3.72 9.41 -8.25
C ASP A 95 2.91 10.46 -7.47
N GLU A 96 1.68 10.12 -7.07
CA GLU A 96 0.86 10.98 -6.21
C GLU A 96 1.58 11.27 -4.89
N SER A 97 2.23 10.25 -4.30
CA SER A 97 2.95 10.37 -3.03
C SER A 97 4.23 11.20 -3.17
N ILE A 98 5.02 11.00 -4.23
CA ILE A 98 6.23 11.77 -4.51
C ILE A 98 5.87 13.23 -4.81
N ASN A 99 4.83 13.49 -5.61
CA ASN A 99 4.40 14.84 -5.92
C ASN A 99 3.87 15.56 -4.67
N TRP A 100 3.13 14.86 -3.82
CA TRP A 100 2.68 15.37 -2.52
C TRP A 100 3.85 15.75 -1.61
N LEU A 101 4.84 14.86 -1.42
CA LEU A 101 6.02 15.16 -0.62
C LEU A 101 6.83 16.32 -1.20
N THR A 102 7.05 16.32 -2.51
CA THR A 102 7.79 17.39 -3.21
C THR A 102 7.10 18.75 -3.01
N THR A 103 5.77 18.78 -3.12
CA THR A 103 4.97 19.98 -2.90
C THR A 103 5.04 20.44 -1.45
N THR A 104 4.91 19.51 -0.49
CA THR A 104 4.92 19.80 0.94
C THR A 104 6.30 20.29 1.40
N LEU A 105 7.38 19.70 0.87
CA LEU A 105 8.75 20.14 1.15
C LEU A 105 9.04 21.55 0.61
N SER A 106 8.43 21.91 -0.52
CA SER A 106 8.65 23.22 -1.14
C SER A 106 7.74 24.32 -0.56
N LYS A 107 6.47 24.00 -0.25
CA LYS A 107 5.48 24.97 0.24
C LYS A 107 5.37 25.01 1.76
N GLY A 108 5.92 24.03 2.46
CA GLY A 108 5.72 23.84 3.88
C GLY A 108 4.40 23.13 4.22
N ILE A 109 4.14 23.01 5.52
CA ILE A 109 2.94 22.37 6.07
C ILE A 109 1.79 23.38 6.03
N PRO A 110 0.62 23.05 5.44
CA PRO A 110 -0.57 23.88 5.53
C PRO A 110 -0.99 24.14 6.98
N THR A 111 -1.49 25.33 7.29
CA THR A 111 -1.83 25.74 8.66
C THR A 111 -3.00 24.94 9.24
N GLU A 112 -3.82 24.33 8.40
CA GLU A 112 -4.95 23.49 8.79
C GLU A 112 -4.50 22.13 9.35
N ILE A 113 -3.27 21.71 9.04
CA ILE A 113 -2.69 20.43 9.44
C ILE A 113 -1.87 20.61 10.71
N SER A 114 -2.21 19.81 11.72
CA SER A 114 -1.41 19.65 12.93
C SER A 114 -1.01 18.18 13.10
N ALA A 115 0.07 17.94 13.84
CA ALA A 115 0.51 16.58 14.19
C ALA A 115 -0.64 15.77 14.82
N GLU A 116 -1.42 16.37 15.73
CA GLU A 116 -2.54 15.71 16.39
C GLU A 116 -3.64 15.27 15.41
N LYS A 117 -4.07 16.16 14.50
CA LYS A 117 -5.09 15.80 13.50
C LYS A 117 -4.60 14.70 12.57
N LEU A 118 -3.34 14.80 12.15
CA LEU A 118 -2.73 13.82 11.27
C LEU A 118 -2.60 12.46 11.97
N ASP A 119 -2.26 12.44 13.25
CA ASP A 119 -2.21 11.23 14.08
C ASP A 119 -3.58 10.60 14.30
N GLN A 120 -4.65 11.40 14.40
CA GLN A 120 -6.00 10.83 14.48
C GLN A 120 -6.35 10.04 13.21
N VAL A 121 -6.00 10.55 12.03
CA VAL A 121 -6.25 9.91 10.74
C VAL A 121 -5.29 8.73 10.53
N ALA A 122 -3.99 8.91 10.70
CA ALA A 122 -2.99 7.85 10.53
C ALA A 122 -3.11 6.73 11.58
N GLY A 123 -3.49 7.09 12.81
CA GLY A 123 -3.77 6.15 13.90
C GLY A 123 -4.98 5.26 13.61
N PHE A 124 -5.94 5.72 12.79
CA PHE A 124 -7.02 4.85 12.31
C PHE A 124 -6.47 3.68 11.47
N ARG A 125 -5.54 3.94 10.55
CA ARG A 125 -4.87 2.88 9.78
C ARG A 125 -4.06 1.96 10.69
N PHE A 126 -3.34 2.50 11.66
CA PHE A 126 -2.56 1.67 12.58
C PHE A 126 -3.45 0.70 13.37
N ARG A 127 -4.59 1.18 13.89
CA ARG A 127 -5.55 0.39 14.68
C ARG A 127 -6.38 -0.58 13.85
N HIS A 128 -6.82 -0.18 12.66
CA HIS A 128 -7.81 -0.93 11.89
C HIS A 128 -7.28 -1.52 10.59
N GLY A 129 -6.06 -1.17 10.15
CA GLY A 129 -5.50 -1.58 8.88
C GLY A 129 -5.49 -3.09 8.68
N LYS A 130 -5.03 -3.86 9.68
CA LYS A 130 -5.04 -5.34 9.61
C LYS A 130 -6.46 -5.90 9.46
N LYS A 131 -7.42 -5.37 10.22
CA LYS A 131 -8.82 -5.81 10.18
C LYS A 131 -9.50 -5.46 8.84
N LEU A 132 -9.20 -4.28 8.30
CA LEU A 132 -9.74 -3.80 7.02
C LEU A 132 -9.20 -4.60 5.85
N VAL A 133 -7.89 -4.83 5.81
CA VAL A 133 -7.23 -5.66 4.80
C VAL A 133 -7.84 -7.07 4.83
N TRP A 134 -8.02 -7.64 6.03
CA TRP A 134 -8.71 -8.92 6.18
C TRP A 134 -10.17 -8.90 5.67
N LEU A 135 -10.98 -7.91 6.06
CA LEU A 135 -12.38 -7.81 5.61
C LEU A 135 -12.50 -7.66 4.09
N ALA A 136 -11.72 -6.74 3.50
CA ALA A 136 -11.72 -6.53 2.05
C ALA A 136 -11.36 -7.82 1.30
N SER A 137 -10.39 -8.58 1.82
CA SER A 137 -9.98 -9.83 1.20
C SER A 137 -11.04 -10.93 1.27
N THR A 138 -11.68 -11.06 2.43
CA THR A 138 -12.76 -12.02 2.63
C THR A 138 -13.96 -11.69 1.74
N GLY A 139 -14.26 -10.40 1.55
CA GLY A 139 -15.30 -9.95 0.62
C GLY A 139 -15.04 -10.38 -0.82
N ILE A 140 -13.81 -10.19 -1.32
CA ILE A 140 -13.41 -10.61 -2.67
C ILE A 140 -13.50 -12.14 -2.80
N ALA A 141 -13.01 -12.87 -1.78
CA ALA A 141 -13.06 -14.32 -1.76
C ALA A 141 -14.51 -14.84 -1.82
N VAL A 142 -15.41 -14.29 -1.00
CA VAL A 142 -16.84 -14.64 -0.99
C VAL A 142 -17.51 -14.30 -2.33
N ALA A 143 -17.20 -13.15 -2.93
CA ALA A 143 -17.75 -12.75 -4.22
C ALA A 143 -17.34 -13.73 -5.35
N LEU A 144 -16.05 -14.08 -5.43
CA LEU A 144 -15.54 -15.05 -6.41
C LEU A 144 -16.16 -16.43 -6.24
N LEU A 145 -16.29 -16.89 -4.99
CA LEU A 145 -16.91 -18.16 -4.67
C LEU A 145 -18.39 -18.18 -5.09
N THR A 146 -19.14 -17.14 -4.72
CA THR A 146 -20.56 -17.00 -5.07
C THR A 146 -20.78 -16.94 -6.58
N LEU A 147 -19.93 -16.21 -7.31
CA LEU A 147 -19.96 -16.13 -8.76
C LEU A 147 -19.67 -17.49 -9.41
N SER A 148 -18.65 -18.21 -8.93
CA SER A 148 -18.29 -19.54 -9.43
C SER A 148 -19.43 -20.55 -9.23
N PHE A 149 -20.02 -20.61 -8.03
CA PHE A 149 -21.17 -21.47 -7.76
C PHE A 149 -22.40 -21.10 -8.59
N GLY A 150 -22.69 -19.80 -8.74
CA GLY A 150 -23.80 -19.33 -9.56
C GLY A 150 -23.64 -19.73 -11.03
N LEU A 151 -22.46 -19.54 -11.60
CA LEU A 151 -22.16 -19.94 -12.99
C LEU A 151 -22.20 -21.46 -13.17
N PHE A 152 -21.72 -22.21 -12.19
CA PHE A 152 -21.77 -23.68 -12.21
C PHE A 152 -23.22 -24.19 -12.17
N TRP A 153 -24.06 -23.58 -11.33
CA TRP A 153 -25.49 -23.87 -11.29
C TRP A 153 -26.18 -23.59 -12.63
N VAL A 154 -25.92 -22.41 -13.23
CA VAL A 154 -26.44 -22.09 -14.56
C VAL A 154 -25.99 -23.11 -15.60
N ALA A 155 -24.72 -23.48 -15.61
CA ALA A 155 -24.17 -24.48 -16.53
C ALA A 155 -24.87 -25.84 -16.39
N SER A 156 -25.14 -26.26 -15.15
CA SER A 156 -25.84 -27.51 -14.84
C SER A 156 -27.28 -27.52 -15.35
N VAL A 157 -28.04 -26.45 -15.12
CA VAL A 157 -29.46 -26.37 -15.50
C VAL A 157 -29.64 -26.14 -17.00
N THR A 158 -28.79 -25.32 -17.62
CA THR A 158 -28.94 -24.90 -19.03
C THR A 158 -28.11 -25.71 -20.01
N LYS A 159 -27.27 -26.64 -19.51
CA LYS A 159 -26.25 -27.35 -20.31
C LYS A 159 -25.35 -26.41 -21.12
N ASN A 160 -25.18 -25.17 -20.65
CA ASN A 160 -24.38 -24.16 -21.31
C ASN A 160 -22.90 -24.33 -20.98
N SER A 161 -22.11 -24.77 -21.96
CA SER A 161 -20.67 -24.98 -21.83
C SER A 161 -19.89 -23.71 -21.51
N ILE A 162 -20.36 -22.53 -21.98
CA ILE A 162 -19.72 -21.24 -21.73
C ILE A 162 -19.81 -20.87 -20.25
N ALA A 163 -20.97 -21.08 -19.63
CA ALA A 163 -21.15 -20.86 -18.19
C ALA A 163 -20.24 -21.81 -17.37
N GLY A 164 -20.08 -23.06 -17.82
CA GLY A 164 -19.19 -24.04 -17.19
C GLY A 164 -17.72 -23.62 -17.25
N MET A 165 -17.23 -23.16 -18.40
CA MET A 165 -15.86 -22.67 -18.54
C MET A 165 -15.59 -21.45 -17.64
N ASN A 166 -16.54 -20.50 -17.60
CA ASN A 166 -16.40 -19.32 -16.74
C ASN A 166 -16.44 -19.67 -15.25
N ALA A 167 -17.26 -20.64 -14.83
CA ALA A 167 -17.28 -21.13 -13.45
C ALA A 167 -15.91 -21.69 -13.02
N VAL A 168 -15.28 -22.48 -13.89
CA VAL A 168 -13.93 -23.03 -13.67
C VAL A 168 -12.87 -21.93 -13.64
N ALA A 169 -12.93 -20.96 -14.56
CA ALA A 169 -12.01 -19.82 -14.54
C ALA A 169 -12.11 -19.01 -13.23
N CYS A 170 -13.32 -18.73 -12.75
CA CYS A 170 -13.52 -18.06 -11.46
C CYS A 170 -12.97 -18.88 -10.28
N ALA A 171 -13.12 -20.21 -10.29
CA ALA A 171 -12.55 -21.08 -9.28
C ALA A 171 -11.01 -21.06 -9.29
N ILE A 172 -10.39 -21.07 -10.47
CA ILE A 172 -8.93 -20.95 -10.61
C ILE A 172 -8.45 -19.59 -10.05
N ILE A 173 -9.11 -18.49 -10.43
CA ILE A 173 -8.79 -17.15 -9.91
C ILE A 173 -8.93 -17.11 -8.39
N PHE A 174 -9.97 -17.73 -7.83
CA PHE A 174 -10.16 -17.84 -6.38
C PHE A 174 -9.02 -18.59 -5.69
N VAL A 175 -8.58 -19.73 -6.23
CA VAL A 175 -7.46 -20.49 -5.66
C VAL A 175 -6.16 -19.67 -5.71
N ILE A 176 -5.86 -19.04 -6.85
CA ILE A 176 -4.68 -18.15 -6.99
C ILE A 176 -4.76 -17.00 -5.98
N TYR A 177 -5.95 -16.42 -5.81
CA TYR A 177 -6.19 -15.36 -4.84
C TYR A 177 -5.90 -15.82 -3.41
N LEU A 178 -6.37 -17.01 -3.01
CA LEU A 178 -6.08 -17.58 -1.69
C LEU A 178 -4.58 -17.82 -1.46
N PHE A 179 -3.84 -18.30 -2.46
CA PHE A 179 -2.40 -18.48 -2.35
C PHE A 179 -1.66 -17.14 -2.18
N LYS A 180 -2.02 -16.13 -2.99
CA LYS A 180 -1.46 -14.77 -2.86
C LYS A 180 -1.80 -14.16 -1.51
N TRP A 181 -3.03 -14.32 -1.06
CA TRP A 181 -3.49 -13.84 0.23
C TRP A 181 -2.78 -14.53 1.40
N GLY A 182 -2.61 -15.85 1.33
CA GLY A 182 -1.86 -16.61 2.32
C GLY A 182 -0.40 -16.17 2.42
N LYS A 183 0.24 -15.85 1.29
CA LYS A 183 1.60 -15.28 1.26
C LYS A 183 1.64 -13.90 1.92
N LEU A 184 0.70 -13.01 1.58
CA LEU A 184 0.59 -11.67 2.17
C LEU A 184 0.32 -11.73 3.70
N MET A 185 -0.52 -12.65 4.15
CA MET A 185 -0.81 -12.80 5.59
C MET A 185 0.40 -13.32 6.38
N ARG A 186 1.27 -14.15 5.77
CA ARG A 186 2.53 -14.55 6.40
C ARG A 186 3.48 -13.36 6.54
N SER A 187 3.65 -12.55 5.49
CA SER A 187 4.50 -11.36 5.53
C SER A 187 3.98 -10.21 6.42
N LEU A 188 2.73 -10.30 6.91
CA LEU A 188 2.16 -9.33 7.86
C LEU A 188 2.19 -9.83 9.33
N ARG A 189 2.56 -11.11 9.54
CA ARG A 189 2.61 -11.76 10.85
C ARG A 189 4.04 -11.83 11.41
N GLU A 190 5.02 -11.88 10.53
CA GLU A 190 6.43 -11.58 10.80
C GLU A 190 6.63 -10.06 10.89
#